data_AF-A0A9W4FD68-F1
#
_entry.id   AF-A0A9W4FD68-F1
#
_cell.length_a   1.000
_cell.length_b   1.000
_cell.length_c   1.000
_cell.angle_alpha   90.00
_cell.angle_beta   90.00
_cell.angle_gamma   90.00
#
_symmetry.space_group_name_H-M   'P 1'
#
loop_
_entity.id
_entity.type
_entity.pdbx_description
1 polymer ?
#
loop_
_entity_poly.entity_id
_entity_poly.type
_entity_poly.pdbx_seq_one_letter_code
_entity_poly.pdbx_strand_id
1 'polypeptide(L)'
;MTRTSTTTYDEHYDESRLAQRRADRWLIVGSILMGTLVLGPIGLPIFCRGVVLFRRAERSGLSVRPMMVTLIGYVIIIDAAINSIGWGLDVFANHALITRTIFTAWGNLMDGGYFWHYNELWIGGAGAPGEKAWIIICIVVVFPMRIAAAIGFLQMKRWGQQWMIVTCWFGLITWLGYILNMTMYADVRYAGVAFPVIGWWLYNIFYITPFLAIPYLHTVNREIFSD
;
A
#
# COMPACT_ATOMS: atom_id res chain seq x y z
N MET A 1 26.48 -39.42 -22.13
CA MET A 1 25.11 -39.63 -21.63
C MET A 1 24.90 -38.63 -20.50
N THR A 2 24.56 -37.38 -20.84
CA THR A 2 24.61 -36.22 -19.90
C THR A 2 23.53 -35.17 -20.23
N ARG A 3 22.62 -35.48 -21.16
CA ARG A 3 21.62 -34.54 -21.69
C ARG A 3 20.33 -34.50 -20.85
N THR A 4 20.07 -35.53 -20.04
CA THR A 4 18.79 -35.69 -19.33
C THR A 4 18.66 -34.79 -18.11
N SER A 5 19.74 -34.55 -17.36
CA SER A 5 19.70 -33.73 -16.14
C SER A 5 19.56 -32.24 -16.41
N THR A 6 20.14 -31.74 -17.50
CA THR A 6 20.02 -30.34 -17.93
C THR A 6 18.59 -30.03 -18.37
N THR A 7 17.97 -30.94 -19.13
CA THR A 7 16.57 -30.81 -19.55
C THR A 7 15.61 -30.78 -18.37
N THR A 8 15.77 -31.64 -17.35
CA THR A 8 14.91 -31.62 -16.15
C THR A 8 15.08 -30.35 -15.30
N TYR A 9 16.30 -29.80 -15.22
CA TYR A 9 16.54 -28.56 -14.49
C TYR A 9 15.91 -27.34 -15.18
N ASP A 10 16.12 -27.21 -16.50
CA ASP A 10 15.57 -26.11 -17.30
C ASP A 10 14.03 -26.15 -17.29
N GLU A 11 13.43 -27.34 -17.38
CA GLU A 11 11.98 -27.55 -17.24
C GLU A 11 11.46 -27.08 -15.88
N HIS A 12 12.12 -27.49 -14.79
CA HIS A 12 11.72 -27.07 -13.43
C HIS A 12 11.83 -25.55 -13.24
N TYR A 13 12.87 -24.94 -13.80
CA TYR A 13 13.06 -23.49 -13.76
C TYR A 13 11.96 -22.75 -14.52
N ASP A 14 11.60 -23.23 -15.72
CA ASP A 14 10.54 -22.66 -16.53
C ASP A 14 9.16 -22.82 -15.89
N GLU A 15 8.86 -23.98 -15.31
CA GLU A 15 7.64 -24.22 -14.55
C GLU A 15 7.54 -23.28 -13.34
N SER A 16 8.62 -23.11 -12.59
CA SER A 16 8.69 -22.20 -11.45
C SER A 16 8.43 -20.75 -11.87
N ARG A 17 9.06 -20.31 -12.98
CA ARG A 17 8.89 -18.96 -13.53
C ARG A 17 7.46 -18.71 -14.02
N LEU A 18 6.85 -19.69 -14.68
CA LEU A 18 5.47 -19.61 -15.16
C LEU A 18 4.48 -19.57 -14.00
N ALA A 19 4.67 -20.40 -12.98
CA ALA A 19 3.84 -20.42 -11.78
C ALA A 19 3.89 -19.08 -11.04
N GLN A 20 5.09 -18.52 -10.85
CA GLN A 20 5.28 -17.22 -10.23
C GLN A 20 4.59 -16.10 -11.04
N ARG A 21 4.83 -16.02 -12.35
CA ARG A 21 4.18 -15.02 -13.23
C ARG A 21 2.66 -15.13 -13.23
N ARG A 22 2.13 -16.36 -13.22
CA ARG A 22 0.69 -16.59 -13.17
C ARG A 22 0.11 -16.04 -11.88
N ALA A 23 0.73 -16.34 -10.74
CA ALA A 23 0.29 -15.81 -9.45
C ALA A 23 0.44 -14.28 -9.36
N ASP A 24 1.57 -13.73 -9.80
CA ASP A 24 1.84 -12.29 -9.80
C ASP A 24 0.80 -11.50 -10.62
N ARG A 25 0.30 -12.03 -11.75
CA ARG A 25 -0.80 -11.37 -12.49
C ARG A 25 -2.05 -11.15 -11.63
N TRP A 26 -2.46 -12.16 -10.87
CA TRP A 26 -3.62 -12.04 -9.98
C TRP A 26 -3.34 -11.10 -8.80
N LEU A 27 -2.14 -11.17 -8.23
CA LEU A 27 -1.72 -10.28 -7.15
C LEU A 27 -1.70 -8.82 -7.62
N ILE A 28 -1.06 -8.52 -8.75
CA ILE A 28 -0.99 -7.17 -9.32
C ILE A 28 -2.38 -6.63 -9.64
N VAL A 29 -3.21 -7.40 -10.36
CA VAL A 29 -4.57 -6.94 -10.71
C VAL A 29 -5.40 -6.71 -9.45
N GLY A 30 -5.34 -7.63 -8.48
CA GLY A 30 -6.01 -7.49 -7.20
C GLY A 30 -5.55 -6.24 -6.44
N SER A 31 -4.23 -6.00 -6.37
CA SER A 31 -3.64 -4.83 -5.72
C SER A 31 -4.03 -3.51 -6.40
N ILE A 32 -4.04 -3.45 -7.73
CA ILE A 32 -4.48 -2.27 -8.47
C ILE A 32 -5.94 -1.96 -8.16
N LEU A 33 -6.82 -2.97 -8.21
CA LEU A 33 -8.24 -2.80 -7.91
C LEU A 33 -8.47 -2.40 -6.45
N MET A 34 -7.73 -2.99 -5.51
CA MET A 34 -7.74 -2.58 -4.10
C MET A 34 -7.26 -1.15 -3.88
N GLY A 35 -6.29 -0.70 -4.70
CA GLY A 35 -5.82 0.68 -4.73
C GLY A 35 -6.89 1.68 -5.15
N THR A 36 -7.94 1.24 -5.85
CA THR A 36 -9.05 2.11 -6.20
C THR A 36 -10.07 2.19 -5.06
N LEU A 37 -10.47 3.41 -4.70
CA LEU A 37 -11.46 3.65 -3.63
C LEU A 37 -12.77 2.85 -3.83
N VAL A 38 -13.24 2.71 -5.08
CA VAL A 38 -14.55 2.12 -5.40
C VAL A 38 -14.47 0.61 -5.64
N LEU A 39 -13.45 0.11 -6.34
CA LEU A 39 -13.34 -1.32 -6.69
C LEU A 39 -12.58 -2.12 -5.62
N GLY A 40 -12.26 -1.49 -4.49
CA GLY A 40 -11.58 -2.08 -3.34
C GLY A 40 -12.07 -3.48 -2.96
N PRO A 41 -13.38 -3.64 -2.68
CA PRO A 41 -13.96 -4.93 -2.30
C PRO A 41 -13.84 -6.02 -3.37
N ILE A 42 -13.76 -5.67 -4.65
CA ILE A 42 -13.59 -6.61 -5.77
C ILE A 42 -12.12 -7.01 -5.92
N GLY A 43 -11.19 -6.11 -5.61
CA GLY A 43 -9.76 -6.39 -5.68
C GLY A 43 -9.30 -7.47 -4.71
N LEU A 44 -9.87 -7.51 -3.49
CA LEU A 44 -9.50 -8.48 -2.46
C LEU A 44 -9.66 -9.95 -2.89
N PRO A 45 -10.81 -10.43 -3.38
CA PRO A 45 -10.96 -11.82 -3.81
C PRO A 45 -10.03 -12.18 -4.98
N ILE A 46 -9.76 -11.23 -5.89
CA ILE A 46 -8.81 -11.40 -6.99
C ILE A 46 -7.38 -11.57 -6.45
N PHE A 47 -7.00 -10.76 -5.47
CA PHE A 47 -5.71 -10.87 -4.79
C PHE A 47 -5.57 -12.20 -4.04
N CYS A 48 -6.59 -12.60 -3.27
CA CYS A 48 -6.61 -13.87 -2.55
C CYS A 48 -6.44 -15.06 -3.50
N ARG A 49 -7.01 -15.01 -4.71
CA ARG A 49 -6.77 -16.04 -5.73
C ARG A 49 -5.29 -16.11 -6.12
N GLY A 50 -4.62 -14.98 -6.26
CA GLY A 50 -3.16 -14.92 -6.47
C GLY A 50 -2.38 -15.59 -5.35
N VAL A 51 -2.73 -15.30 -4.09
CA VAL A 51 -2.12 -15.91 -2.90
C VAL A 51 -2.31 -17.44 -2.89
N VAL A 52 -3.50 -17.94 -3.25
CA VAL A 52 -3.77 -19.38 -3.33
C VAL A 52 -2.91 -20.05 -4.40
N LEU A 53 -2.79 -19.44 -5.59
CA LEU A 53 -1.93 -19.94 -6.66
C LEU A 53 -0.46 -19.98 -6.22
N PHE A 54 -0.02 -18.92 -5.53
CA PHE A 54 1.33 -18.80 -5.02
C PHE A 54 1.65 -19.89 -3.97
N ARG A 55 0.74 -20.08 -3.00
CA ARG A 55 0.87 -21.11 -1.96
C ARG A 55 0.84 -22.53 -2.53
N ARG A 56 0.12 -22.76 -3.64
CA ARG A 56 0.16 -24.04 -4.36
C ARG A 56 1.51 -24.28 -5.02
N ALA A 57 2.08 -23.27 -5.67
CA ALA A 57 3.40 -23.36 -6.30
C ALA A 57 4.52 -23.64 -5.28
N GLU A 58 4.47 -22.97 -4.12
CA GLU A 58 5.38 -23.22 -3.00
C GLU A 58 5.26 -24.66 -2.48
N ARG A 59 4.02 -25.15 -2.29
CA ARG A 59 3.77 -26.54 -1.84
C ARG A 59 4.16 -27.61 -2.85
N SER A 60 4.18 -27.29 -4.14
CA SER A 60 4.66 -28.21 -5.18
C SER A 60 6.19 -28.23 -5.30
N GLY A 61 6.92 -27.51 -4.42
CA GLY A 61 8.38 -27.47 -4.44
C GLY A 61 8.96 -26.66 -5.59
N LEU A 62 8.17 -25.77 -6.21
CA LEU A 62 8.67 -24.86 -7.24
C LEU A 62 9.51 -23.76 -6.58
N SER A 63 10.55 -23.33 -7.30
CA SER A 63 11.47 -22.28 -6.85
C SER A 63 10.85 -20.89 -7.01
N VAL A 64 9.86 -20.57 -6.17
CA VAL A 64 9.16 -19.27 -6.15
C VAL A 64 9.62 -18.39 -4.98
N ARG A 65 9.44 -17.07 -5.10
CA ARG A 65 9.70 -16.10 -4.02
C ARG A 65 9.00 -16.51 -2.71
N PRO A 66 9.59 -16.33 -1.51
CA PRO A 66 8.90 -16.68 -0.26
C PRO A 66 7.54 -15.98 -0.10
N MET A 67 6.56 -16.70 0.44
CA MET A 67 5.18 -16.19 0.56
C MET A 67 5.09 -14.92 1.43
N MET A 68 5.85 -14.87 2.52
CA MET A 68 5.85 -13.71 3.42
C MET A 68 6.45 -12.45 2.78
N VAL A 69 7.52 -12.60 1.96
CA VAL A 69 8.07 -11.50 1.14
C VAL A 69 7.01 -10.99 0.18
N THR A 70 6.29 -11.91 -0.48
CA THR A 70 5.20 -11.57 -1.39
C THR A 70 4.11 -10.78 -0.69
N LEU A 71 3.59 -11.26 0.44
CA LEU A 71 2.54 -10.57 1.19
C LEU A 71 2.96 -9.18 1.65
N ILE A 72 4.14 -9.06 2.27
CA ILE A 72 4.61 -7.77 2.80
C ILE A 72 4.85 -6.76 1.68
N GLY A 73 5.47 -7.20 0.57
CA GLY A 73 5.67 -6.32 -0.57
C GLY A 73 4.37 -5.79 -1.14
N TYR A 74 3.37 -6.67 -1.38
CA TYR A 74 2.09 -6.23 -1.92
C TYR A 74 1.25 -5.41 -0.94
N VAL A 75 1.24 -5.74 0.37
CA VAL A 75 0.53 -4.95 1.39
C VAL A 75 1.09 -3.53 1.45
N ILE A 76 2.42 -3.36 1.37
CA ILE A 76 3.04 -2.03 1.36
C ILE A 76 2.72 -1.27 0.07
N ILE A 77 2.71 -1.95 -1.09
CA ILE A 77 2.29 -1.33 -2.36
C ILE A 77 0.84 -0.84 -2.27
N ILE A 78 -0.07 -1.68 -1.76
CA ILE A 78 -1.49 -1.32 -1.62
C ILE A 78 -1.65 -0.13 -0.69
N ASP A 79 -1.04 -0.17 0.50
CA ASP A 79 -1.06 0.92 1.48
C ASP A 79 -0.56 2.24 0.89
N ALA A 80 0.64 2.23 0.29
CA ALA A 80 1.21 3.43 -0.33
C ALA A 80 0.37 3.93 -1.52
N ALA A 81 -0.16 3.03 -2.35
CA ALA A 81 -0.98 3.39 -3.50
C ALA A 81 -2.33 4.01 -3.08
N ILE A 82 -3.03 3.43 -2.09
CA ILE A 82 -4.30 3.96 -1.61
C ILE A 82 -4.10 5.37 -1.05
N ASN A 83 -3.07 5.57 -0.22
CA ASN A 83 -2.78 6.91 0.31
C ASN A 83 -2.37 7.88 -0.81
N SER A 84 -1.59 7.44 -1.79
CA SER A 84 -1.19 8.28 -2.94
C SER A 84 -2.39 8.71 -3.77
N ILE A 85 -3.34 7.81 -4.02
CA ILE A 85 -4.56 8.10 -4.79
C ILE A 85 -5.49 8.99 -3.97
N GLY A 86 -5.76 8.65 -2.71
CA GLY A 86 -6.63 9.44 -1.85
C GLY A 86 -6.13 10.87 -1.71
N TRP A 87 -4.89 11.06 -1.27
CA TRP A 87 -4.32 12.40 -1.10
C TRP A 87 -3.98 13.07 -2.44
N GLY A 88 -3.68 12.31 -3.49
CA GLY A 88 -3.51 12.83 -4.84
C GLY A 88 -4.80 13.39 -5.44
N LEU A 89 -5.95 12.75 -5.19
CA LEU A 89 -7.26 13.27 -5.58
C LEU A 89 -7.59 14.57 -4.83
N ASP A 90 -7.22 14.65 -3.55
CA ASP A 90 -7.37 15.86 -2.75
C ASP A 90 -6.54 17.05 -3.26
N VAL A 91 -5.33 16.82 -3.76
CA VAL A 91 -4.49 17.89 -4.31
C VAL A 91 -4.88 18.23 -5.75
N PHE A 92 -4.94 17.24 -6.63
CA PHE A 92 -4.99 17.46 -8.09
C PHE A 92 -6.39 17.35 -8.70
N ALA A 93 -7.32 16.67 -8.02
CA ALA A 93 -8.66 16.39 -8.55
C ALA A 93 -9.78 16.79 -7.57
N ASN A 94 -9.55 17.79 -6.72
CA ASN A 94 -10.49 18.24 -5.67
C ASN A 94 -11.84 18.73 -6.22
N HIS A 95 -11.89 19.21 -7.47
CA HIS A 95 -13.13 19.63 -8.12
C HIS A 95 -13.88 18.50 -8.82
N ALA A 96 -13.27 17.32 -8.99
CA ALA A 96 -13.91 16.21 -9.67
C ALA A 96 -15.13 15.71 -8.87
N LEU A 97 -16.19 15.33 -9.58
CA LEU A 97 -17.44 14.86 -8.95
C LEU A 97 -17.19 13.66 -8.01
N ILE A 98 -16.34 12.73 -8.44
CA ILE A 98 -15.99 11.55 -7.66
C ILE A 98 -15.29 11.93 -6.34
N THR A 99 -14.34 12.86 -6.40
CA THR A 99 -13.59 13.34 -5.23
C THR A 99 -14.52 14.04 -4.25
N ARG A 100 -15.34 14.98 -4.74
CA ARG A 100 -16.31 15.69 -3.90
C ARG A 100 -17.29 14.73 -3.25
N THR A 101 -17.83 13.77 -3.99
CA THR A 101 -18.80 12.80 -3.44
C THR A 101 -18.15 11.92 -2.37
N ILE A 102 -16.96 11.39 -2.62
CA ILE A 102 -16.26 10.52 -1.67
C ILE A 102 -15.83 11.29 -0.43
N PHE A 103 -15.24 12.48 -0.57
CA PHE A 103 -14.76 13.25 0.58
C PHE A 103 -15.88 13.88 1.39
N THR A 104 -16.99 14.28 0.77
CA THR A 104 -18.16 14.72 1.55
C THR A 104 -18.82 13.56 2.27
N ALA A 105 -18.92 12.37 1.66
CA ALA A 105 -19.40 11.18 2.35
C ALA A 105 -18.48 10.81 3.52
N TRP A 106 -17.16 10.77 3.28
CA TRP A 106 -16.14 10.53 4.29
C TRP A 106 -16.20 11.56 5.42
N GLY A 107 -16.31 12.84 5.07
CA GLY A 107 -16.34 13.93 6.04
C GLY A 107 -17.59 13.92 6.90
N ASN A 108 -18.74 13.55 6.35
CA ASN A 108 -19.99 13.45 7.11
C ASN A 108 -19.97 12.23 8.04
N LEU A 109 -19.30 11.16 7.62
CA LEU A 109 -19.28 9.91 8.37
C LEU A 109 -18.21 9.92 9.47
N MET A 110 -16.99 10.42 9.20
CA MET A 110 -15.83 10.11 10.06
C MET A 110 -14.86 11.27 10.31
N ASP A 111 -14.67 12.21 9.38
CA ASP A 111 -13.68 13.29 9.51
C ASP A 111 -14.11 14.61 8.85
N GLY A 112 -14.73 15.48 9.64
CA GLY A 112 -15.22 16.80 9.23
C GLY A 112 -14.13 17.75 8.74
N GLY A 113 -12.84 17.42 8.90
CA GLY A 113 -11.73 18.18 8.32
C GLY A 113 -11.79 18.29 6.80
N TYR A 114 -12.46 17.35 6.12
CA TYR A 114 -12.70 17.40 4.68
C TYR A 114 -13.80 18.38 4.24
N PHE A 115 -14.52 18.99 5.18
CA PHE A 115 -15.42 20.12 4.91
C PHE A 115 -14.83 21.47 5.32
N TRP A 116 -13.97 21.47 6.33
CA TRP A 116 -13.44 22.69 6.91
C TRP A 116 -12.48 23.40 5.93
N HIS A 117 -12.87 24.60 5.50
CA HIS A 117 -12.17 25.42 4.52
C HIS A 117 -11.77 24.66 3.23
N TYR A 118 -12.61 23.71 2.80
CA TYR A 118 -12.33 22.89 1.62
C TYR A 118 -12.25 23.75 0.34
N ASN A 119 -11.17 23.60 -0.42
CA ASN A 119 -10.85 24.40 -1.61
C ASN A 119 -10.67 25.92 -1.38
N GLU A 120 -10.42 26.37 -0.15
CA GLU A 120 -10.13 27.79 0.11
C GLU A 120 -8.67 28.18 -0.13
N LEU A 121 -7.76 27.22 -0.09
CA LEU A 121 -6.35 27.42 -0.42
C LEU A 121 -6.14 27.45 -1.94
N TRP A 122 -5.03 28.07 -2.36
CA TRP A 122 -4.63 28.13 -3.77
C TRP A 122 -4.35 26.74 -4.38
N ILE A 123 -3.93 25.77 -3.56
CA ILE A 123 -3.97 24.33 -3.85
C ILE A 123 -5.24 23.81 -3.18
N GLY A 124 -6.18 23.28 -3.98
CA GLY A 124 -7.44 22.77 -3.46
C GLY A 124 -7.32 21.54 -2.54
N GLY A 125 -8.45 21.04 -2.06
CA GLY A 125 -8.58 19.99 -1.06
C GLY A 125 -8.83 20.53 0.35
N ALA A 126 -8.55 19.73 1.38
CA ALA A 126 -8.67 20.14 2.79
C ALA A 126 -7.91 21.46 3.13
N GLY A 127 -8.53 22.35 3.89
CA GLY A 127 -8.07 23.74 4.03
C GLY A 127 -6.91 24.01 5.00
N ALA A 128 -6.39 23.00 5.70
CA ALA A 128 -5.31 23.19 6.69
C ALA A 128 -3.92 23.24 6.02
N PRO A 129 -3.15 24.34 6.10
CA PRO A 129 -1.85 24.46 5.42
C PRO A 129 -0.81 23.40 5.84
N GLY A 130 -0.80 23.03 7.13
CA GLY A 130 0.10 21.99 7.65
C GLY A 130 -0.21 20.60 7.11
N GLU A 131 -1.49 20.23 7.06
CA GLU A 131 -1.95 18.99 6.43
C GLU A 131 -1.64 18.98 4.94
N LYS A 132 -1.78 20.11 4.24
CA LYS A 132 -1.45 20.20 2.82
C LYS A 132 0.01 20.01 2.53
N ALA A 133 0.90 20.67 3.27
CA ALA A 133 2.35 20.44 3.14
C ALA A 133 2.70 18.97 3.41
N TRP A 134 2.07 18.36 4.43
CA TRP A 134 2.25 16.96 4.76
C TRP A 134 1.82 16.02 3.64
N ILE A 135 0.62 16.25 3.10
CA ILE A 135 0.06 15.51 1.96
C ILE A 135 1.02 15.57 0.78
N ILE A 136 1.47 16.76 0.36
CA ILE A 136 2.33 16.96 -0.81
C ILE A 136 3.64 16.17 -0.67
N ILE A 137 4.31 16.27 0.49
CA ILE A 137 5.53 15.52 0.77
C ILE A 137 5.27 14.01 0.65
N CYS A 138 4.14 13.53 1.16
CA CYS A 138 3.84 12.12 1.14
C CYS A 138 3.55 11.59 -0.27
N ILE A 139 2.76 12.31 -1.07
CA ILE A 139 2.41 11.88 -2.44
C ILE A 139 3.58 12.01 -3.43
N VAL A 140 4.48 12.97 -3.24
CA VAL A 140 5.63 13.18 -4.16
C VAL A 140 6.85 12.36 -3.75
N VAL A 141 7.06 12.15 -2.45
CA VAL A 141 8.29 11.54 -1.92
C VAL A 141 8.02 10.20 -1.24
N VAL A 142 7.25 10.21 -0.14
CA VAL A 142 7.19 9.05 0.77
C VAL A 142 6.55 7.83 0.10
N PHE A 143 5.37 7.99 -0.50
CA PHE A 143 4.65 6.86 -1.09
C PHE A 143 5.28 6.35 -2.39
N PRO A 144 5.73 7.19 -3.34
CA PRO A 144 6.46 6.70 -4.51
C PRO A 144 7.73 5.93 -4.14
N MET A 145 8.48 6.42 -3.15
CA MET A 145 9.68 5.72 -2.65
C MET A 145 9.32 4.38 -2.00
N ARG A 146 8.24 4.32 -1.19
CA ARG A 146 7.72 3.07 -0.61
C ARG A 146 7.35 2.05 -1.69
N ILE A 147 6.64 2.47 -2.74
CA ILE A 147 6.25 1.60 -3.85
C ILE A 147 7.49 1.08 -4.57
N ALA A 148 8.45 1.96 -4.89
CA ALA A 148 9.69 1.58 -5.57
C ALA A 148 10.51 0.57 -4.74
N ALA A 149 10.64 0.81 -3.43
CA ALA A 149 11.31 -0.10 -2.51
C ALA A 149 10.61 -1.47 -2.45
N ALA A 150 9.27 -1.48 -2.40
CA ALA A 150 8.48 -2.70 -2.36
C ALA A 150 8.59 -3.50 -3.67
N ILE A 151 8.65 -2.83 -4.83
CA ILE A 151 8.92 -3.49 -6.12
C ILE A 151 10.31 -4.13 -6.10
N GLY A 152 11.35 -3.42 -5.67
CA GLY A 152 12.70 -3.99 -5.54
C GLY A 152 12.74 -5.18 -4.57
N PHE A 153 12.01 -5.11 -3.47
CA PHE A 153 11.88 -6.19 -2.50
C PHE A 153 11.17 -7.42 -3.08
N LEU A 154 10.08 -7.22 -3.83
CA LEU A 154 9.39 -8.28 -4.57
C LEU A 154 10.28 -8.88 -5.67
N GLN A 155 11.21 -8.12 -6.23
CA GLN A 155 12.21 -8.62 -7.17
C GLN A 155 13.38 -9.37 -6.50
N MET A 156 13.31 -9.59 -5.18
CA MET A 156 14.37 -10.23 -4.40
C MET A 156 15.72 -9.50 -4.55
N LYS A 157 15.68 -8.17 -4.60
CA LYS A 157 16.87 -7.30 -4.61
C LYS A 157 17.23 -6.82 -3.21
N ARG A 158 18.53 -6.87 -2.90
CA ARG A 158 19.07 -6.50 -1.58
C ARG A 158 18.84 -5.02 -1.28
N TRP A 159 19.03 -4.15 -2.28
CA TRP A 159 18.69 -2.74 -2.16
C TRP A 159 17.20 -2.54 -1.85
N GLY A 160 16.33 -3.39 -2.42
CA GLY A 160 14.89 -3.35 -2.19
C GLY A 160 14.55 -3.60 -0.72
N GLN A 161 15.14 -4.62 -0.09
CA GLN A 161 14.97 -4.87 1.35
C GLN A 161 15.48 -3.69 2.20
N GLN A 162 16.65 -3.15 1.88
CA GLN A 162 17.25 -2.04 2.64
C GLN A 162 16.37 -0.79 2.58
N TRP A 163 15.93 -0.42 1.38
CA TRP A 163 15.03 0.71 1.19
C TRP A 163 13.63 0.43 1.76
N MET A 164 13.17 -0.82 1.79
CA MET A 164 11.93 -1.16 2.48
C MET A 164 11.99 -0.85 3.98
N ILE A 165 13.13 -1.13 4.64
CA ILE A 165 13.31 -0.77 6.05
C ILE A 165 13.21 0.75 6.23
N VAL A 166 13.95 1.51 5.43
CA VAL A 166 13.97 2.98 5.50
C VAL A 166 12.57 3.54 5.25
N THR A 167 11.93 3.13 4.16
CA THR A 167 10.62 3.63 3.76
C THR A 167 9.51 3.18 4.72
N CYS A 168 9.65 2.03 5.39
CA CYS A 168 8.78 1.63 6.50
C CYS A 168 8.85 2.62 7.67
N TRP A 169 10.05 3.04 8.07
CA TRP A 169 10.21 4.08 9.09
C TRP A 169 9.62 5.43 8.66
N PHE A 170 9.79 5.83 7.40
CA PHE A 170 9.09 7.00 6.87
C PHE A 170 7.57 6.85 6.94
N GLY A 171 7.02 5.65 6.69
CA GLY A 171 5.59 5.42 6.87
C GLY A 171 5.12 5.56 8.32
N LEU A 172 5.93 5.13 9.29
CA LEU A 172 5.63 5.36 10.70
C LEU A 172 5.61 6.85 11.02
N ILE A 173 6.57 7.62 10.49
CA ILE A 173 6.59 9.09 10.59
C ILE A 173 5.34 9.70 9.96
N THR A 174 4.98 9.28 8.74
CA THR A 174 3.75 9.72 8.04
C THR A 174 2.51 9.46 8.90
N TRP A 175 2.41 8.28 9.50
CA TRP A 175 1.29 7.90 10.35
C TRP A 175 1.23 8.72 11.65
N LEU A 176 2.38 8.97 12.29
CA LEU A 176 2.46 9.84 13.47
C LEU A 176 2.03 11.28 13.13
N GLY A 177 2.55 11.85 12.05
CA GLY A 177 2.19 13.20 11.62
C GLY A 177 0.72 13.30 11.22
N TYR A 178 0.15 12.24 10.62
CA TYR A 178 -1.28 12.17 10.35
C TYR A 178 -2.09 12.20 11.65
N ILE A 179 -1.73 11.39 12.66
CA ILE A 179 -2.39 11.42 13.98
C ILE A 179 -2.31 12.79 14.61
N LEU A 180 -1.14 13.44 14.58
CA LEU A 180 -0.99 14.79 15.12
C LEU A 180 -1.91 15.80 14.40
N ASN A 181 -2.03 15.72 13.08
CA ASN A 181 -2.99 16.55 12.32
C ASN A 181 -4.44 16.28 12.74
N MET A 182 -4.79 15.02 13.00
CA MET A 182 -6.13 14.65 13.46
C MET A 182 -6.41 15.12 14.89
N THR A 183 -5.41 15.14 15.77
CA THR A 183 -5.59 15.55 17.17
C THR A 183 -5.57 17.06 17.36
N MET A 184 -4.77 17.81 16.60
CA MET A 184 -4.69 19.27 16.72
C MET A 184 -6.00 19.99 16.38
N TYR A 185 -6.85 19.39 15.54
CA TYR A 185 -8.18 19.90 15.17
C TYR A 185 -9.28 18.92 15.53
N ALA A 186 -9.11 18.12 16.59
CA ALA A 186 -10.04 17.05 16.93
C ALA A 186 -11.48 17.55 17.18
N ASP A 187 -11.61 18.72 17.79
CA ASP A 187 -12.89 19.40 18.03
C ASP A 187 -13.60 19.77 16.72
N VAL A 188 -12.86 20.25 15.72
CA VAL A 188 -13.42 20.57 14.40
C VAL A 188 -13.68 19.31 13.58
N ARG A 189 -12.79 18.32 13.61
CA ARG A 189 -12.84 17.11 12.78
C ARG A 189 -13.90 16.11 13.23
N TYR A 190 -14.14 15.99 14.53
CA TYR A 190 -15.06 15.00 15.07
C TYR A 190 -16.41 15.58 15.52
N ALA A 191 -16.59 16.90 15.46
CA ALA A 191 -17.90 17.51 15.72
C ALA A 191 -18.87 17.26 14.57
N GLY A 192 -20.07 16.77 14.90
CA GLY A 192 -21.17 16.66 13.93
C GLY A 192 -21.05 15.51 12.91
N VAL A 193 -20.04 14.63 13.04
CA VAL A 193 -19.89 13.44 12.19
C VAL A 193 -20.58 12.22 12.80
N ALA A 194 -21.04 11.28 11.96
CA ALA A 194 -21.85 10.14 12.41
C ALA A 194 -21.07 9.12 13.27
N PHE A 195 -19.83 8.83 12.90
CA PHE A 195 -18.95 7.83 13.52
C PHE A 195 -17.56 8.44 13.74
N PRO A 196 -17.35 9.23 14.80
CA PRO A 196 -16.14 10.05 14.99
C PRO A 196 -14.87 9.17 15.17
N VAL A 197 -14.36 9.06 16.39
CA VAL A 197 -13.10 8.34 16.64
C VAL A 197 -13.19 6.86 16.24
N ILE A 198 -14.35 6.22 16.46
CA ILE A 198 -14.56 4.80 16.12
C ILE A 198 -14.51 4.58 14.62
N GLY A 199 -15.21 5.40 13.83
CA GLY A 199 -15.20 5.28 12.37
C GLY A 199 -13.80 5.53 11.82
N TRP A 200 -13.15 6.59 12.30
CA TRP A 200 -11.78 6.91 11.92
C TRP A 200 -10.83 5.72 12.17
N TRP A 201 -10.88 5.05 13.32
CA TRP A 201 -10.06 3.87 13.59
C TRP A 201 -10.42 2.67 12.71
N LEU A 202 -11.70 2.39 12.49
CA LEU A 202 -12.16 1.25 11.67
C LEU A 202 -11.61 1.34 10.24
N TYR A 203 -11.48 2.54 9.71
CA TYR A 203 -10.85 2.77 8.42
C TYR A 203 -9.31 2.75 8.50
N ASN A 204 -8.73 3.45 9.47
CA ASN A 204 -7.29 3.70 9.49
C ASN A 204 -6.45 2.52 10.00
N ILE A 205 -7.06 1.54 10.67
CA ILE A 205 -6.34 0.37 11.18
C ILE A 205 -5.61 -0.41 10.07
N PHE A 206 -6.09 -0.32 8.82
CA PHE A 206 -5.47 -1.00 7.69
C PHE A 206 -4.19 -0.31 7.17
N TYR A 207 -3.89 0.92 7.59
CA TYR A 207 -2.69 1.67 7.20
C TYR A 207 -1.51 1.50 8.19
N ILE A 208 -1.66 0.66 9.22
CA ILE A 208 -0.58 0.37 10.19
C ILE A 208 0.49 -0.58 9.63
N THR A 209 0.62 -0.68 8.30
CA THR A 209 1.54 -1.61 7.64
C THR A 209 3.00 -1.50 8.07
N PRO A 210 3.55 -0.31 8.43
CA PRO A 210 4.91 -0.23 8.96
C PRO A 210 5.11 -1.07 10.23
N PHE A 211 4.12 -1.12 11.12
CA PHE A 211 4.20 -1.86 12.38
C PHE A 211 4.26 -3.38 12.14
N LEU A 212 3.64 -3.85 11.06
CA LEU A 212 3.71 -5.25 10.64
C LEU A 212 5.04 -5.57 9.92
N ALA A 213 5.47 -4.68 9.04
CA ALA A 213 6.60 -4.94 8.15
C ALA A 213 7.97 -4.77 8.81
N ILE A 214 8.14 -3.78 9.69
CA ILE A 214 9.42 -3.48 10.34
C ILE A 214 9.98 -4.70 11.07
N PRO A 215 9.24 -5.39 11.96
CA PRO A 215 9.77 -6.56 12.66
C PRO A 215 10.22 -7.65 11.68
N TYR A 216 9.40 -7.94 10.66
CA TYR A 216 9.75 -8.94 9.67
C TYR A 216 11.02 -8.57 8.92
N LEU A 217 11.12 -7.35 8.38
CA LEU A 217 12.26 -6.91 7.57
C LEU A 217 13.60 -6.99 8.30
N HIS A 218 13.60 -6.87 9.63
CA HIS A 218 14.80 -7.02 10.47
C HIS A 218 15.13 -8.48 10.81
N THR A 219 14.18 -9.40 10.66
CA THR A 219 14.38 -10.85 10.91
C THR A 219 14.82 -11.60 9.65
N VAL A 220 14.56 -11.06 8.46
CA VAL A 220 14.92 -11.73 7.20
C VAL A 220 16.43 -11.66 6.95
N ASN A 221 17.06 -12.82 6.70
CA ASN A 221 18.45 -12.89 6.27
C ASN A 221 18.62 -12.17 4.92
N ARG A 222 19.50 -11.16 4.87
CA ARG A 222 19.77 -10.35 3.68
C ARG A 222 20.45 -11.11 2.55
N GLU A 223 21.08 -12.24 2.85
CA GLU A 223 21.84 -13.05 1.89
C GLU A 223 20.93 -13.79 0.91
N ILE A 224 19.65 -13.96 1.23
CA ILE A 224 18.67 -14.56 0.31
C ILE A 224 18.34 -13.62 -0.86
N PHE A 225 18.70 -12.33 -0.76
CA PHE A 225 18.48 -11.33 -1.79
C PHE A 225 19.72 -11.21 -2.67
N SER A 226 19.46 -11.17 -3.98
CA SER A 226 20.48 -10.87 -4.99
C SER A 226 20.86 -9.39 -4.95
N ASP A 227 22.10 -9.07 -5.32
CA ASP A 227 22.54 -7.68 -5.50
C ASP A 227 21.80 -7.00 -6.68
#